data_AF-A0AAW0TX59-F1
#
_entry.id   AF-A0AAW0TX59-F1
#
_cell.length_a   1.000
_cell.length_b   1.000
_cell.length_c   1.000
_cell.angle_alpha   90.00
_cell.angle_beta   90.00
_cell.angle_gamma   90.00
#
_symmetry.space_group_name_H-M   'P 1'
#
loop_
_entity.id
_entity.type
_entity.pdbx_description
1 polymer ?
#
loop_
_entity_poly.entity_id
_entity_poly.type
_entity_poly.pdbx_seq_one_letter_code
_entity_poly.pdbx_strand_id
1 'polypeptide(L)'
;MMEDSFGMEEESDDEWFYSSIRRYDDLLMYDVHGDISCSTFYDSTKILLGVSRGSLHELLLLGVPDKLLAGRNAGLVKSRDFNQVAAAYTAGSVKKLVRVGSRVVVAEERGIYLYSVPDPNNASDVISLLSTLKKDVDGKTVLAVSGDHVYAGDSLSNLTLLDLSSEKTHVPVTLSNATKRNGDISEIVEVS
;
A
#
# COMPACT_ATOMS: atom_id res chain seq x y z
N MET A 1 30.92 -43.45 -2.42
CA MET A 1 31.35 -42.20 -3.06
C MET A 1 30.11 -41.60 -3.68
N MET A 2 29.58 -40.54 -3.08
CA MET A 2 28.45 -39.76 -3.58
C MET A 2 28.99 -38.34 -3.83
N GLU A 3 29.25 -38.07 -5.10
CA GLU A 3 29.33 -36.75 -5.75
C GLU A 3 28.29 -36.92 -6.89
N ASP A 4 27.27 -36.10 -7.09
CA ASP A 4 27.25 -34.64 -7.21
C ASP A 4 25.93 -34.05 -6.68
N SER A 5 26.04 -33.02 -5.83
CA SER A 5 24.94 -32.10 -5.55
C SER A 5 25.44 -30.67 -5.73
N PHE A 6 25.45 -30.16 -6.97
CA PHE A 6 25.81 -28.78 -7.24
C PHE A 6 25.01 -28.20 -8.41
N GLY A 7 24.35 -27.05 -8.18
CA GLY A 7 24.24 -26.00 -9.20
C GLY A 7 22.87 -25.69 -9.82
N MET A 8 21.77 -25.59 -9.07
CA MET A 8 20.48 -25.11 -9.61
C MET A 8 19.84 -23.93 -8.85
N GLU A 9 20.61 -23.11 -8.14
CA GLU A 9 20.06 -21.93 -7.43
C GLU A 9 20.74 -20.59 -7.80
N GLU A 10 21.84 -20.57 -8.57
CA GLU A 10 22.51 -19.30 -8.95
C GLU A 10 22.02 -18.70 -10.28
N GLU A 11 21.41 -19.47 -11.17
CA GLU A 11 21.01 -18.96 -12.50
C GLU A 11 19.75 -18.05 -12.46
N SER A 12 18.90 -18.14 -11.44
CA SER A 12 17.62 -17.40 -11.41
C SER A 12 17.76 -15.93 -11.02
N ASP A 13 18.72 -15.62 -10.14
CA ASP A 13 18.83 -14.30 -9.53
C ASP A 13 19.54 -13.30 -10.44
N ASP A 14 20.32 -13.78 -11.41
CA ASP A 14 20.97 -12.90 -12.37
C ASP A 14 20.10 -12.64 -13.61
N GLU A 15 19.22 -13.58 -13.97
CA GLU A 15 18.38 -13.47 -15.17
C GLU A 15 17.40 -12.30 -15.10
N TRP A 16 16.80 -12.03 -13.93
CA TRP A 16 15.89 -10.89 -13.77
C TRP A 16 16.65 -9.56 -13.92
N PHE A 17 17.89 -9.47 -13.44
CA PHE A 17 18.70 -8.27 -13.55
C PHE A 17 19.09 -8.02 -15.01
N TYR A 18 19.64 -9.03 -15.69
CA TYR A 18 20.01 -8.92 -17.11
C TYR A 18 18.83 -8.63 -18.03
N SER A 19 17.66 -9.21 -17.76
CA SER A 19 16.45 -8.90 -18.52
C SER A 19 15.93 -7.48 -18.26
N SER A 20 16.07 -6.98 -17.02
CA SER A 20 15.66 -5.62 -16.64
C SER A 20 16.52 -4.56 -17.32
N ILE A 21 17.85 -4.68 -17.27
CA ILE A 21 18.77 -3.71 -17.91
C ILE A 21 18.67 -3.69 -19.44
N ARG A 22 18.12 -4.76 -20.06
CA ARG A 22 17.86 -4.81 -21.51
C ARG A 22 16.53 -4.16 -21.90
N ARG A 23 15.57 -4.08 -20.97
CA ARG A 23 14.19 -3.64 -21.23
C ARG A 23 13.97 -2.17 -20.89
N TYR A 24 14.64 -1.67 -19.85
CA TYR A 24 14.45 -0.31 -19.36
C TYR A 24 15.62 0.60 -19.75
N ASP A 25 15.31 1.83 -20.14
CA ASP A 25 16.32 2.85 -20.41
C ASP A 25 17.12 3.19 -19.14
N ASP A 26 16.43 3.22 -18.00
CA ASP A 26 16.98 3.49 -16.68
C ASP A 26 16.44 2.45 -15.68
N LEU A 27 17.34 1.81 -14.93
CA LEU A 27 17.00 0.97 -13.78
C LEU A 27 17.59 1.61 -12.52
N LEU A 28 16.73 2.12 -11.65
CA LEU A 28 17.13 2.80 -10.42
C LEU A 28 16.76 1.93 -9.22
N MET A 29 17.75 1.67 -8.38
CA MET A 29 17.61 0.86 -7.17
C MET A 29 17.88 1.74 -5.95
N TYR A 30 17.00 1.65 -4.98
CA TYR A 30 17.05 2.41 -3.74
C TYR A 30 16.97 1.45 -2.57
N ASP A 31 17.77 1.72 -1.55
CA ASP A 31 17.69 1.02 -0.29
C ASP A 31 16.82 1.85 0.67
N VAL A 32 15.81 1.20 1.24
CA VAL A 32 14.93 1.80 2.25
C VAL A 32 15.07 0.96 3.50
N HIS A 33 15.41 1.60 4.62
CA HIS A 33 15.59 0.89 5.87
C HIS A 33 14.31 0.19 6.32
N GLY A 34 14.36 -1.14 6.40
CA GLY A 34 13.27 -2.00 6.87
C GLY A 34 12.57 -2.75 5.74
N ASP A 35 11.70 -3.69 6.11
CA ASP A 35 10.99 -4.53 5.16
C ASP A 35 9.76 -3.77 4.63
N ILE A 36 9.79 -3.39 3.35
CA ILE A 36 8.65 -2.79 2.68
C ILE A 36 7.60 -3.87 2.44
N SER A 37 6.46 -3.78 3.12
CA SER A 37 5.35 -4.72 2.98
C SER A 37 4.35 -4.29 1.90
N CYS A 38 4.22 -2.98 1.67
CA CYS A 38 3.39 -2.42 0.62
C CYS A 38 3.76 -0.97 0.33
N SER A 39 3.33 -0.47 -0.82
CA SER A 39 3.50 0.92 -1.23
C SER A 39 2.31 1.41 -2.02
N THR A 40 2.13 2.73 -2.05
CA THR A 40 1.20 3.41 -2.97
C THR A 40 1.75 4.79 -3.30
N PHE A 41 1.50 5.28 -4.51
CA PHE A 41 1.79 6.68 -4.81
C PHE A 41 0.83 7.56 -4.03
N TYR A 42 1.40 8.47 -3.24
CA TYR A 42 0.59 9.50 -2.62
C TYR A 42 0.23 10.53 -3.68
N ASP A 43 1.20 11.09 -4.39
CA ASP A 43 0.97 11.93 -5.55
C ASP A 43 2.10 11.75 -6.57
N SER A 44 2.20 12.62 -7.57
CA SER A 44 3.25 12.55 -8.57
C SER A 44 4.67 12.79 -8.02
N THR A 45 4.80 13.29 -6.79
CA THR A 45 6.09 13.62 -6.17
C THR A 45 6.33 12.90 -4.85
N LYS A 46 5.40 12.06 -4.39
CA LYS A 46 5.47 11.39 -3.09
C LYS A 46 4.97 9.97 -3.18
N ILE A 47 5.66 9.09 -2.46
CA ILE A 47 5.26 7.69 -2.27
C ILE A 47 5.02 7.45 -0.78
N LEU A 48 3.99 6.67 -0.47
CA LEU A 48 3.70 6.23 0.89
C LEU A 48 4.02 4.73 1.00
N LEU A 49 4.79 4.37 2.01
CA LEU A 49 5.24 3.01 2.28
C LEU A 49 4.64 2.50 3.59
N GLY A 50 4.30 1.22 3.60
CA GLY A 50 4.17 0.44 4.83
C GLY A 50 5.46 -0.32 5.06
N VAL A 51 6.11 -0.09 6.20
CA VAL A 51 7.43 -0.65 6.50
C VAL A 51 7.40 -1.34 7.86
N SER A 52 8.12 -2.45 7.98
CA SER A 52 8.31 -3.16 9.24
C SER A 52 9.80 -3.27 9.60
N ARG A 53 10.12 -3.11 10.88
CA ARG A 53 11.48 -3.24 11.44
C ARG A 53 11.40 -4.05 12.73
N GLY A 54 11.48 -5.37 12.62
CA GLY A 54 11.19 -6.27 13.73
C GLY A 54 9.74 -6.12 14.20
N SER A 55 9.54 -5.69 15.45
CA SER A 55 8.21 -5.45 16.03
C SER A 55 7.67 -4.03 15.83
N LEU A 56 8.44 -3.14 15.19
CA LEU A 56 8.02 -1.78 14.87
C LEU A 56 7.44 -1.74 13.46
N HIS A 57 6.28 -1.10 13.33
CA HIS A 57 5.57 -0.95 12.07
C HIS A 57 5.28 0.53 11.82
N GLU A 58 5.56 0.99 10.61
CA GLU A 58 5.57 2.40 10.27
C GLU A 58 4.85 2.67 8.94
N LEU A 59 4.21 3.83 8.87
CA LEU A 59 3.87 4.51 7.63
C LEU A 59 4.96 5.54 7.35
N LEU A 60 5.53 5.52 6.15
CA LEU A 60 6.56 6.47 5.73
C LEU A 60 6.15 7.16 4.44
N LEU A 61 5.86 8.46 4.52
CA LEU A 61 5.67 9.31 3.35
C LEU A 61 7.04 9.86 2.93
N LEU A 62 7.46 9.49 1.73
CA LEU A 62 8.74 9.89 1.15
C LEU A 62 8.54 10.80 -0.06
N GLY A 63 9.37 11.83 -0.16
CA GLY A 63 9.52 12.61 -1.39
C GLY A 63 10.29 11.79 -2.42
N VAL A 64 9.73 11.70 -3.63
CA VAL A 64 10.35 10.97 -4.74
C VAL A 64 11.54 11.78 -5.25
N PRO A 65 12.74 11.18 -5.41
CA PRO A 65 13.90 11.88 -5.96
C PRO A 65 13.61 12.53 -7.31
N ASP A 66 14.12 13.75 -7.53
CA ASP A 66 14.01 14.47 -8.80
C ASP A 66 14.47 13.64 -10.00
N LYS A 67 15.45 12.74 -9.78
CA LYS A 67 15.94 11.83 -10.82
C LYS A 67 14.85 10.90 -11.36
N LEU A 68 13.93 10.44 -10.51
CA LEU A 68 12.79 9.59 -10.90
C LEU A 68 11.68 10.40 -11.58
N LEU A 69 11.62 11.70 -11.34
CA LEU A 69 10.64 12.62 -11.93
C LEU A 69 11.15 13.28 -13.22
N ALA A 70 12.44 13.15 -13.49
CA ALA A 70 13.10 13.80 -14.61
C ALA A 70 12.73 13.15 -15.94
N GLY A 71 12.47 13.98 -16.97
CA GLY A 71 12.32 13.51 -18.34
C GLY A 71 13.64 13.01 -18.93
N ARG A 72 13.56 12.36 -20.09
CA ARG A 72 14.75 11.96 -20.87
C ARG A 72 15.68 13.16 -21.08
N ASN A 73 16.99 12.96 -20.88
CA ASN A 73 18.04 13.97 -20.99
C ASN A 73 18.00 15.10 -19.94
N ALA A 74 17.27 14.93 -18.83
CA ALA A 74 17.45 15.83 -17.69
C ALA A 74 18.91 15.76 -17.22
N GLY A 75 19.57 16.92 -17.16
CA GLY A 75 20.97 17.05 -16.77
C GLY A 75 21.18 16.79 -15.28
N LEU A 76 21.88 17.71 -14.59
CA LEU A 76 22.10 17.58 -13.15
C LEU A 76 20.78 17.85 -12.39
N VAL A 77 20.24 16.80 -11.77
CA VAL A 77 19.07 16.87 -10.87
C VAL A 77 19.54 17.07 -9.41
N LYS A 78 18.75 17.80 -8.62
CA LYS A 78 19.15 18.23 -7.26
C LYS A 78 19.04 17.11 -6.24
N SER A 79 17.92 16.39 -6.22
CA SER A 79 17.73 15.25 -5.33
C SER A 79 18.01 13.91 -6.01
N ARG A 80 18.82 13.08 -5.35
CA ARG A 80 19.19 11.74 -5.82
C ARG A 80 18.54 10.62 -5.04
N ASP A 81 18.04 10.89 -3.84
CA ASP A 81 17.49 9.88 -2.93
C ASP A 81 16.13 10.32 -2.36
N PHE A 82 15.40 9.38 -1.78
CA PHE A 82 14.16 9.65 -1.08
C PHE A 82 14.42 10.46 0.19
N ASN A 83 13.57 11.45 0.44
CA ASN A 83 13.58 12.20 1.70
C ASN A 83 12.32 11.92 2.49
N GLN A 84 12.45 11.70 3.80
CA GLN A 84 11.28 11.57 4.67
C GLN A 84 10.52 12.90 4.72
N VAL A 85 9.21 12.83 4.47
CA VAL A 85 8.29 13.97 4.55
C VAL A 85 7.45 13.88 5.83
N ALA A 86 6.87 12.71 6.08
CA ALA A 86 6.09 12.46 7.29
C ALA A 86 6.10 10.98 7.65
N ALA A 87 5.81 10.66 8.92
CA ALA A 87 5.77 9.29 9.40
C ALA A 87 4.70 9.05 10.47
N ALA A 88 4.34 7.79 10.68
CA ALA A 88 3.59 7.32 11.84
C ALA A 88 4.02 5.93 12.26
N TYR A 89 3.87 5.62 13.54
CA TYR A 89 3.82 4.25 14.02
C TYR A 89 2.41 3.67 13.88
N THR A 90 2.33 2.41 13.48
CA THR A 90 1.09 1.63 13.41
C THR A 90 1.06 0.56 14.48
N ALA A 91 -0.15 0.08 14.82
CA ALA A 91 -0.31 -0.91 15.87
C ALA A 91 0.06 -2.33 15.42
N GLY A 92 0.10 -2.57 14.10
CA GLY A 92 0.54 -3.81 13.49
C GLY A 92 1.12 -3.59 12.10
N SER A 93 1.63 -4.68 11.52
CA SER A 93 2.23 -4.64 10.18
C SER A 93 1.22 -4.18 9.13
N VAL A 94 1.61 -3.18 8.35
CA VAL A 94 0.79 -2.62 7.28
C VAL A 94 0.77 -3.59 6.11
N LYS A 95 -0.41 -4.01 5.67
CA LYS A 95 -0.58 -4.98 4.57
C LYS A 95 -1.04 -4.32 3.27
N LYS A 96 -1.85 -3.26 3.36
CA LYS A 96 -2.31 -2.48 2.20
C LYS A 96 -2.51 -1.01 2.53
N LEU A 97 -2.30 -0.19 1.52
CA LEU A 97 -2.47 1.26 1.55
C LEU A 97 -3.32 1.71 0.36
N VAL A 98 -4.32 2.55 0.62
CA VAL A 98 -5.09 3.22 -0.44
C VAL A 98 -5.29 4.69 -0.08
N ARG A 99 -4.83 5.59 -0.95
CA ARG A 99 -5.03 7.02 -0.80
C ARG A 99 -6.48 7.41 -1.09
N VAL A 100 -7.04 8.29 -0.25
CA VAL A 100 -8.35 8.93 -0.46
C VAL A 100 -8.23 10.43 -0.16
N GLY A 101 -8.05 11.24 -1.21
CA GLY A 101 -7.83 12.69 -1.06
C GLY A 101 -6.55 12.99 -0.27
N SER A 102 -6.67 13.67 0.87
CA SER A 102 -5.57 13.94 1.81
C SER A 102 -5.44 12.89 2.94
N ARG A 103 -6.23 11.82 2.86
CA ARG A 103 -6.28 10.73 3.83
C ARG A 103 -5.73 9.47 3.20
N VAL A 104 -5.38 8.50 4.04
CA VAL A 104 -5.02 7.15 3.62
C VAL A 104 -5.75 6.12 4.45
N VAL A 105 -6.30 5.12 3.76
CA VAL A 105 -6.87 3.93 4.38
C VAL A 105 -5.79 2.87 4.44
N VAL A 106 -5.61 2.32 5.62
CA VAL A 106 -4.51 1.42 5.98
C VAL A 106 -5.13 0.13 6.48
N ALA A 107 -4.87 -0.98 5.79
CA ALA A 107 -5.14 -2.30 6.34
C ALA A 107 -3.90 -2.80 7.10
N GLU A 108 -4.07 -3.02 8.38
CA GLU A 108 -3.07 -3.59 9.30
C GLU A 108 -3.55 -4.97 9.77
N GLU A 109 -2.68 -5.70 10.46
CA GLU A 109 -3.02 -7.02 11.03
C GLU A 109 -4.20 -7.00 12.00
N ARG A 110 -4.50 -5.84 12.61
CA ARG A 110 -5.55 -5.71 13.63
C ARG A 110 -6.83 -5.07 13.13
N GLY A 111 -6.85 -4.63 11.86
CA GLY A 111 -8.00 -3.92 11.32
C GLY A 111 -7.69 -2.98 10.18
N ILE A 112 -8.69 -2.17 9.85
CA ILE A 112 -8.63 -1.13 8.84
C ILE A 112 -8.79 0.21 9.52
N TYR A 113 -7.88 1.13 9.23
CA TYR A 113 -7.73 2.41 9.89
C TYR A 113 -7.67 3.53 8.85
N LEU A 114 -8.12 4.71 9.25
CA LEU A 114 -8.05 5.92 8.44
C LEU A 114 -7.04 6.87 9.08
N TYR A 115 -6.04 7.27 8.30
CA TYR A 115 -5.01 8.22 8.72
C TYR A 115 -5.13 9.51 7.91
N SER A 116 -4.81 10.62 8.55
CA SER A 116 -4.56 11.91 7.91
C SER A 116 -3.08 12.04 7.57
N VAL A 117 -2.81 12.53 6.38
CA VAL A 117 -1.46 12.89 5.95
C VAL A 117 -1.33 14.41 6.05
N PRO A 118 -0.27 14.94 6.68
CA PRO A 118 -0.13 16.38 6.86
C PRO A 118 -0.08 17.13 5.53
N ASP A 119 -0.68 18.32 5.51
CA ASP A 119 -0.61 19.24 4.37
C ASP A 119 0.85 19.71 4.20
N PRO A 120 1.37 19.83 2.96
CA PRO A 120 2.70 20.39 2.70
C PRO A 120 2.95 21.78 3.32
N ASN A 121 1.90 22.57 3.53
CA ASN A 121 1.98 23.90 4.15
C ASN A 121 1.96 23.85 5.69
N ASN A 122 1.70 22.69 6.27
CA ASN A 122 1.78 22.46 7.69
C ASN A 122 3.19 22.00 8.04
N ALA A 123 3.77 22.54 9.11
CA ALA A 123 5.10 22.14 9.61
C ALA A 123 5.11 20.76 10.28
N SER A 124 3.98 20.03 10.27
CA SER A 124 3.88 18.71 10.86
C SER A 124 4.43 17.64 9.93
N ASP A 125 5.33 16.82 10.47
CA ASP A 125 5.91 15.62 9.87
C ASP A 125 5.24 14.33 10.39
N VAL A 126 4.04 14.45 10.98
CA VAL A 126 3.35 13.34 11.65
C VAL A 126 2.09 12.96 10.88
N ILE A 127 2.03 11.72 10.41
CA ILE A 127 0.82 11.08 9.93
C ILE A 127 -0.03 10.72 11.15
N SER A 128 -1.30 11.11 11.18
CA SER A 128 -2.12 10.99 12.40
C SER A 128 -3.32 10.09 12.18
N LEU A 129 -3.54 9.12 13.09
CA LEU A 129 -4.72 8.26 13.08
C LEU A 129 -5.98 9.12 13.29
N LEU A 130 -6.92 9.05 12.35
CA LEU A 130 -8.21 9.73 12.44
C LEU A 130 -9.27 8.82 13.05
N SER A 131 -9.42 7.61 12.50
CA SER A 131 -10.48 6.69 12.93
C SER A 131 -10.09 5.23 12.71
N THR A 132 -10.75 4.34 13.46
CA THR A 132 -10.74 2.90 13.20
C THR A 132 -11.99 2.57 12.39
N LEU A 133 -11.81 2.10 11.16
CA LEU A 133 -12.92 1.77 10.26
C LEU A 133 -13.50 0.40 10.56
N LYS A 134 -12.63 -0.58 10.82
CA LYS A 134 -12.99 -1.96 11.15
C LYS A 134 -11.89 -2.58 12.02
N LYS A 135 -12.26 -3.34 13.05
CA LYS A 135 -11.32 -4.14 13.86
C LYS A 135 -11.41 -5.61 13.46
N ASP A 136 -10.41 -6.37 13.87
CA ASP A 136 -10.40 -7.83 13.81
C ASP A 136 -10.63 -8.35 12.38
N VAL A 137 -9.94 -7.74 11.42
CA VAL A 137 -9.93 -8.20 10.03
C VAL A 137 -8.93 -9.35 9.93
N ASP A 138 -9.43 -10.54 9.63
CA ASP A 138 -8.59 -11.73 9.54
C ASP A 138 -8.01 -11.91 8.14
N GLY A 139 -6.78 -12.40 8.08
CA GLY A 139 -6.10 -12.81 6.85
C GLY A 139 -5.77 -11.68 5.84
N LYS A 140 -5.77 -12.04 4.56
CA LYS A 140 -5.33 -11.14 3.48
C LYS A 140 -6.43 -10.13 3.17
N THR A 141 -6.17 -8.86 3.44
CA THR A 141 -7.09 -7.77 3.10
C THR A 141 -6.82 -7.20 1.71
N VAL A 142 -7.87 -7.03 0.93
CA VAL A 142 -7.88 -6.20 -0.30
C VAL A 142 -8.69 -4.94 -0.04
N LEU A 143 -8.21 -3.81 -0.54
CA LEU A 143 -8.87 -2.51 -0.43
C LEU A 143 -9.06 -1.92 -1.82
N ALA A 144 -10.24 -1.37 -2.08
CA ALA A 144 -10.53 -0.53 -3.22
C ALA A 144 -11.34 0.69 -2.77
N VAL A 145 -11.24 1.81 -3.49
CA VAL A 145 -11.91 3.06 -3.14
C VAL A 145 -12.71 3.59 -4.31
N SER A 146 -13.91 4.10 -4.03
CA SER A 146 -14.73 4.85 -4.98
C SER A 146 -15.43 5.99 -4.25
N GLY A 147 -15.09 7.23 -4.59
CA GLY A 147 -15.55 8.41 -3.86
C GLY A 147 -15.17 8.33 -2.37
N ASP A 148 -16.17 8.51 -1.49
CA ASP A 148 -16.01 8.39 -0.04
C ASP A 148 -16.25 6.96 0.49
N HIS A 149 -16.20 5.94 -0.36
CA HIS A 149 -16.40 4.55 0.07
C HIS A 149 -15.15 3.71 -0.12
N VAL A 150 -14.88 2.85 0.86
CA VAL A 150 -13.87 1.80 0.80
C VAL A 150 -14.56 0.46 0.73
N TYR A 151 -14.16 -0.35 -0.24
CA TYR A 151 -14.51 -1.75 -0.34
C TYR A 151 -13.35 -2.55 0.25
N ALA A 152 -13.62 -3.26 1.34
CA ALA A 152 -12.66 -4.10 2.03
C ALA A 152 -13.06 -5.57 1.89
N GLY A 153 -12.20 -6.37 1.26
CA GLY A 153 -12.36 -7.82 1.18
C GLY A 153 -11.35 -8.53 2.06
N ASP A 154 -11.74 -9.64 2.69
CA ASP A 154 -10.82 -10.55 3.38
C ASP A 154 -10.68 -11.91 2.66
N SER A 155 -9.75 -12.75 3.13
CA SER A 155 -9.53 -14.09 2.57
C SER A 155 -10.71 -15.05 2.78
N LEU A 156 -11.68 -14.68 3.62
CA LEU A 156 -12.88 -15.47 3.87
C LEU A 156 -14.05 -15.06 2.95
N SER A 157 -13.76 -14.27 1.90
CA SER A 157 -14.74 -13.77 0.93
C SER A 157 -15.78 -12.81 1.51
N ASN A 158 -15.50 -12.20 2.67
CA ASN A 158 -16.37 -11.16 3.20
C ASN A 158 -16.00 -9.83 2.54
N LEU A 159 -16.89 -9.30 1.71
CA LEU A 159 -16.80 -7.93 1.22
C LEU A 159 -17.56 -7.01 2.16
N THR A 160 -16.88 -5.97 2.66
CA THR A 160 -17.43 -4.94 3.53
C THR A 160 -17.33 -3.58 2.85
N LEU A 161 -18.44 -2.84 2.81
CA LEU A 161 -18.43 -1.43 2.46
C LEU A 161 -18.20 -0.56 3.71
N LEU A 162 -17.27 0.39 3.65
CA LEU A 162 -16.95 1.33 4.73
C LEU A 162 -17.09 2.76 4.19
N ASP A 163 -17.93 3.57 4.83
CA ASP A 163 -18.21 4.96 4.42
C ASP A 163 -17.32 5.98 5.13
N LEU A 164 -16.42 6.64 4.41
CA LEU A 164 -15.44 7.61 4.92
C LEU A 164 -16.01 9.03 5.20
N SER A 165 -17.29 9.26 4.94
CA SER A 165 -17.94 10.56 5.18
C SER A 165 -18.25 10.79 6.66
N SER A 166 -18.49 9.71 7.42
CA SER A 166 -18.71 9.78 8.86
C SER A 166 -17.42 9.38 9.59
N GLU A 167 -16.81 10.32 10.32
CA GLU A 167 -15.65 10.01 11.18
C GLU A 167 -16.01 9.12 12.38
N LYS A 168 -17.29 8.73 12.54
CA LYS A 168 -17.81 8.30 13.83
C LYS A 168 -18.40 6.91 13.94
N THR A 169 -18.75 6.20 12.87
CA THR A 169 -19.03 4.75 12.94
C THR A 169 -19.39 4.23 11.55
N HIS A 170 -18.71 3.18 11.11
CA HIS A 170 -18.99 2.56 9.82
C HIS A 170 -19.92 1.37 10.05
N VAL A 171 -21.03 1.33 9.32
CA VAL A 171 -21.89 0.15 9.27
C VAL A 171 -21.25 -0.81 8.26
N PRO A 172 -20.72 -1.97 8.69
CA PRO A 172 -20.21 -2.95 7.75
C PRO A 172 -21.38 -3.51 6.94
N VAL A 173 -21.43 -3.18 5.64
CA VAL A 173 -22.36 -3.86 4.72
C VAL A 173 -21.71 -5.16 4.30
N THR A 174 -22.15 -6.28 4.85
CA THR A 174 -21.69 -7.62 4.45
C THR A 174 -22.48 -8.08 3.23
N LEU A 175 -21.80 -8.23 2.09
CA LEU A 175 -22.40 -8.86 0.92
C LEU A 175 -22.30 -10.38 1.08
N SER A 176 -23.40 -11.03 1.48
CA SER A 176 -23.45 -12.50 1.56
C SER A 176 -23.79 -13.09 0.19
N ASN A 177 -22.84 -13.89 -0.34
CA ASN A 177 -22.95 -14.77 -1.50
C ASN A 177 -23.71 -14.25 -2.74
N ALA A 178 -22.98 -13.58 -3.64
CA ALA A 178 -23.36 -13.57 -5.06
C ALA A 178 -23.24 -15.01 -5.60
N THR A 179 -24.37 -15.72 -5.70
CA THR A 179 -24.37 -17.07 -6.28
C THR A 179 -24.15 -16.92 -7.78
N LYS A 180 -23.08 -17.52 -8.31
CA LYS A 180 -22.74 -17.51 -9.73
C LYS A 180 -23.84 -18.24 -10.52
N ARG A 181 -24.86 -17.53 -11.00
CA ARG A 181 -25.78 -18.02 -12.03
C ARG A 181 -25.34 -17.47 -13.38
N ASN A 182 -24.64 -18.30 -14.14
CA ASN A 182 -24.44 -18.16 -15.59
C ASN A 182 -24.10 -16.75 -16.11
N GLY A 183 -22.92 -16.25 -15.79
CA GLY A 183 -22.23 -15.27 -16.62
C GLY A 183 -22.68 -13.81 -16.55
N ASP A 184 -23.77 -13.48 -15.83
CA ASP A 184 -24.18 -12.10 -15.58
C ASP A 184 -24.30 -11.83 -14.07
N ILE A 185 -23.68 -10.74 -13.62
CA ILE A 185 -23.88 -10.23 -12.26
C ILE A 185 -25.06 -9.26 -12.35
N SER A 186 -26.28 -9.74 -12.11
CA SER A 186 -27.50 -8.94 -12.27
C SER A 186 -28.28 -8.66 -10.99
N GLU A 187 -27.76 -8.95 -9.79
CA GLU A 187 -28.49 -8.64 -8.55
C GLU A 187 -27.56 -8.14 -7.43
N ILE A 188 -27.80 -6.89 -7.03
CA ILE A 188 -27.34 -6.33 -5.76
C ILE A 188 -28.40 -6.74 -4.73
N VAL A 189 -28.01 -7.62 -3.80
CA VAL A 189 -28.89 -8.10 -2.72
C VAL A 189 -29.01 -7.02 -1.63
N GLU A 190 -30.19 -6.93 -1.04
CA GLU A 190 -30.73 -5.84 -0.21
C GLU A 190 -29.85 -5.36 0.97
N VAL A 191 -30.00 -4.07 1.22
CA VAL A 191 -29.51 -3.31 2.39
C VAL A 191 -30.48 -3.54 3.55
N SER A 192 -30.00 -4.13 4.65
CA SER A 192 -30.71 -4.17 5.94
C SER A 192 -30.11 -3.19 6.93
#